data_AF-A0A528CJ82-F1
#
_entry.id   AF-A0A528CJ82-F1
#
_cell.length_a   1.000
_cell.length_b   1.000
_cell.length_c   1.000
_cell.angle_alpha   90.00
_cell.angle_beta   90.00
_cell.angle_gamma   90.00
#
_symmetry.space_group_name_H-M   'P 1'
#
loop_
_entity.id
_entity.type
_entity.pdbx_description
1 polymer ?
#
loop_
_entity_poly.entity_id
_entity_poly.type
_entity_poly.pdbx_seq_one_letter_code
_entity_poly.pdbx_strand_id
1 'polypeptide(L)'
;MTASPPFLGFPDRLADGRMPLAVIFGAGHGSTYPGKDSSGYALAADAIRAASQDDAELVEHWDFDLGGPLFDGKPVCCIDAGDIPTTMHD
;
A
#
# COMPACT_ATOMS: atom_id res chain seq x y z
N MET A 1 -10.67 -5.30 -15.19
CA MET A 1 -10.11 -4.55 -14.04
C MET A 1 -8.82 -3.93 -14.51
N THR A 2 -8.75 -2.61 -14.57
CA THR A 2 -7.47 -1.91 -14.71
C THR A 2 -6.66 -2.17 -13.44
N ALA A 3 -5.40 -2.55 -13.57
CA ALA A 3 -4.54 -2.71 -12.40
C ALA A 3 -4.40 -1.34 -11.71
N SER A 4 -4.65 -1.30 -10.40
CA SER A 4 -4.41 -0.12 -9.59
C SER A 4 -2.91 0.20 -9.56
N PRO A 5 -2.52 1.48 -9.55
CA PRO A 5 -1.12 1.84 -9.35
C PRO A 5 -0.67 1.38 -7.95
N PRO A 6 0.61 1.08 -7.72
CA PRO A 6 1.07 0.70 -6.39
C PRO A 6 1.10 1.91 -5.45
N PHE A 7 0.93 1.67 -4.15
CA PHE A 7 1.00 2.70 -3.11
C PHE A 7 2.33 3.47 -3.18
N LEU A 8 2.27 4.80 -3.28
CA LEU A 8 3.43 5.69 -3.44
C LEU A 8 4.42 5.28 -4.54
N GLY A 9 3.98 4.51 -5.54
CA GLY A 9 4.89 4.02 -6.59
C GLY A 9 5.84 2.89 -6.14
N PHE A 10 5.62 2.27 -4.97
CA PHE A 10 6.51 1.22 -4.46
C PHE A 10 6.51 -0.03 -5.35
N PRO A 11 7.66 -0.74 -5.45
CA PRO A 11 7.75 -1.94 -6.28
C PRO A 11 7.06 -3.15 -5.62
N ASP A 12 6.81 -4.21 -6.40
CA ASP A 12 6.29 -5.50 -5.89
C ASP A 12 7.36 -6.33 -5.15
N ARG A 13 8.64 -5.99 -5.35
CA ARG A 13 9.81 -6.62 -4.75
C ARG A 13 10.96 -5.64 -4.64
N LEU A 14 11.79 -5.79 -3.61
CA LEU A 14 13.03 -5.03 -3.52
C LEU A 14 14.12 -5.64 -4.41
N ALA A 15 15.01 -4.79 -4.92
CA ALA A 15 16.22 -5.23 -5.62
C ALA A 15 17.07 -6.15 -4.73
N ASP A 16 17.83 -7.04 -5.37
CA ASP A 16 18.81 -7.94 -4.76
C ASP A 16 18.24 -8.93 -3.72
N GLY A 17 16.92 -9.17 -3.76
CA GLY A 17 16.27 -10.10 -2.83
C GLY A 17 16.26 -9.62 -1.38
N ARG A 18 16.47 -8.32 -1.15
CA ARG A 18 16.38 -7.73 0.19
C ARG A 18 15.01 -8.00 0.79
N MET A 19 14.97 -8.37 2.07
CA MET A 19 13.71 -8.48 2.79
C MET A 19 13.09 -7.09 2.98
N PRO A 20 11.81 -6.90 2.63
CA PRO A 20 11.13 -5.64 2.90
C PRO A 20 10.94 -5.44 4.40
N LEU A 21 11.05 -4.19 4.84
CA LEU A 21 10.71 -3.79 6.21
C LEU A 21 9.20 -3.64 6.38
N ALA A 22 8.49 -3.23 5.33
CA ALA A 22 7.05 -3.16 5.29
C ALA A 22 6.49 -3.73 3.98
N VAL A 23 5.39 -4.46 4.09
CA VAL A 23 4.65 -5.03 2.97
C VAL A 23 3.23 -4.49 3.02
N ILE A 24 2.82 -3.82 1.95
CA ILE A 24 1.46 -3.32 1.76
C ILE A 24 0.70 -4.33 0.91
N PHE A 25 -0.52 -4.65 1.31
CA PHE A 25 -1.43 -5.46 0.51
C PHE A 25 -2.87 -5.03 0.78
N GLY A 26 -3.74 -5.19 -0.21
CA GLY A 26 -5.17 -4.92 -0.07
C GLY A 26 -5.95 -6.18 0.26
N ALA A 27 -6.86 -6.09 1.22
CA ALA A 27 -7.82 -7.14 1.55
C ALA A 27 -9.22 -6.52 1.46
N GLY A 28 -9.92 -6.73 0.34
CA GLY A 28 -11.21 -6.09 0.08
C GLY A 28 -12.31 -6.51 1.06
N HIS A 29 -12.23 -7.73 1.57
CA HIS A 29 -13.14 -8.25 2.59
C HIS A 29 -12.34 -8.70 3.81
N GLY A 30 -12.72 -8.17 4.97
CA GLY A 30 -12.25 -8.66 6.26
C GLY A 30 -13.40 -9.21 7.09
N SER A 31 -13.09 -10.14 7.99
CA SER A 31 -14.00 -10.59 9.04
C SER A 31 -14.12 -9.46 10.07
N THR A 32 -15.08 -8.55 9.85
CA THR A 32 -15.42 -7.53 10.85
C THR A 32 -16.19 -8.19 12.02
N TYR A 33 -17.12 -7.49 12.67
CA TYR A 33 -17.97 -8.14 13.67
C TYR A 33 -18.94 -9.14 13.00
N PRO A 34 -19.36 -10.22 13.69
CA PRO A 34 -20.32 -11.17 13.14
C PRO A 34 -21.58 -10.49 12.57
N GLY A 35 -21.96 -10.87 11.34
CA GLY A 35 -23.15 -10.35 10.66
C GLY A 35 -23.02 -8.94 10.09
N LYS A 36 -21.81 -8.37 10.02
CA LYS A 36 -21.58 -7.08 9.37
C LYS A 36 -21.18 -7.26 7.91
N ASP A 37 -21.80 -6.43 7.07
CA ASP A 37 -21.46 -6.31 5.66
C ASP A 37 -20.27 -5.35 5.48
N SER A 38 -19.16 -5.87 4.97
CA SER A 38 -17.93 -5.11 4.68
C SER A 38 -17.78 -4.77 3.20
N SER A 39 -18.76 -5.09 2.34
CA SER A 39 -18.69 -4.86 0.89
C SER A 39 -18.42 -3.39 0.51
N GLY A 40 -18.87 -2.44 1.34
CA GLY A 40 -18.59 -1.01 1.16
C GLY A 40 -17.10 -0.64 1.23
N TYR A 41 -16.25 -1.51 1.77
CA TYR A 41 -14.80 -1.29 1.88
C TYR A 41 -14.00 -2.06 0.83
N ALA A 42 -14.66 -2.83 -0.05
CA ALA A 42 -14.00 -3.69 -1.03
C ALA A 42 -12.99 -2.96 -1.93
N LEU A 43 -13.24 -1.67 -2.20
CA LEU A 43 -12.41 -0.82 -3.06
C LEU A 43 -11.49 0.13 -2.28
N ALA A 44 -11.41 0.01 -0.94
CA ALA A 44 -10.66 0.95 -0.12
C ALA A 44 -9.16 0.95 -0.45
N ALA A 45 -8.55 -0.22 -0.67
CA ALA A 45 -7.14 -0.33 -1.01
C ALA A 45 -6.83 0.38 -2.34
N ASP A 46 -7.65 0.18 -3.37
CA ASP A 46 -7.52 0.86 -4.65
C ASP A 46 -7.67 2.38 -4.53
N ALA A 47 -8.63 2.83 -3.73
CA ALA A 47 -8.83 4.26 -3.49
C ALA A 47 -7.63 4.89 -2.78
N ILE A 48 -7.05 4.21 -1.79
CA ILE A 48 -5.83 4.65 -1.07
C ILE A 48 -4.65 4.71 -2.03
N ARG A 49 -4.44 3.68 -2.86
CA ARG A 49 -3.35 3.66 -3.83
C ARG A 49 -3.49 4.79 -4.85
N ALA A 50 -4.69 5.02 -5.36
CA ALA A 50 -4.96 6.11 -6.29
C ALA A 50 -4.69 7.48 -5.65
N ALA A 51 -5.16 7.72 -4.42
CA ALA A 51 -4.92 8.96 -3.70
C ALA A 51 -3.43 9.17 -3.41
N SER A 52 -2.68 8.11 -3.10
CA SER A 52 -1.23 8.22 -2.82
C SER A 52 -0.39 8.66 -4.03
N GLN A 53 -0.93 8.64 -5.24
CA GLN A 53 -0.14 9.01 -6.43
C GLN A 53 0.24 10.49 -6.44
N ASP A 54 -0.56 11.36 -5.82
CA ASP A 54 -0.24 12.78 -5.69
C ASP A 54 1.06 13.01 -4.91
N ASP A 55 1.46 12.06 -4.06
CA ASP A 55 2.64 12.12 -3.20
C ASP A 55 3.79 11.19 -3.66
N ALA A 56 3.58 10.36 -4.69
CA ALA A 56 4.54 9.32 -5.08
C ALA A 56 5.92 9.89 -5.48
N GLU A 57 5.94 11.05 -6.12
CA GLU A 57 7.19 11.74 -6.50
C GLU A 57 7.87 12.46 -5.31
N LEU A 58 7.21 12.54 -4.16
CA LEU A 58 7.68 13.27 -2.98
C LEU A 58 8.44 12.39 -1.98
N VAL A 59 8.55 11.08 -2.22
CA VAL A 59 9.20 10.13 -1.28
C VAL A 59 10.63 10.52 -0.91
N GLU A 60 11.37 11.11 -1.86
CA GLU A 60 12.75 11.58 -1.66
C GLU A 60 12.83 13.07 -1.27
N HIS A 61 11.69 13.76 -1.13
CA HIS A 61 11.64 15.17 -0.74
C HIS A 61 11.70 15.33 0.79
N TRP A 62 12.13 16.51 1.23
CA TRP A 62 12.24 16.84 2.64
C TRP A 62 10.85 16.93 3.30
N ASP A 63 10.64 16.11 4.32
CA ASP A 63 9.51 16.19 5.22
C ASP A 63 9.95 16.83 6.56
N PHE A 64 9.23 17.87 7.00
CA PHE A 64 9.57 18.61 8.23
C PHE A 64 9.22 17.86 9.51
N ASP A 65 8.23 16.98 9.48
CA ASP A 65 7.84 16.15 10.62
C ASP A 65 8.83 14.99 10.81
N LEU A 66 9.39 14.47 9.72
CA LEU A 66 10.44 13.44 9.75
C LEU A 66 11.85 14.01 9.96
N GLY A 67 12.06 15.29 9.61
CA GLY A 67 13.38 15.93 9.63
C GLY A 67 14.31 15.46 8.51
N GLY A 68 13.73 15.01 7.38
CA GLY A 68 14.43 14.43 6.24
C GLY A 68 13.45 13.73 5.27
N PRO A 69 13.94 13.13 4.18
CA PRO A 69 13.11 12.29 3.30
C PRO A 69 12.55 11.05 4.00
N LEU A 70 11.50 10.45 3.44
CA LEU A 70 10.80 9.31 4.03
C LEU A 70 11.74 8.16 4.42
N PHE A 71 12.74 7.88 3.58
CA PHE A 71 13.74 6.84 3.82
C PHE A 71 15.08 7.36 4.33
N ASP A 72 15.19 8.64 4.69
CA ASP A 72 16.43 9.22 5.24
C ASP A 72 17.64 8.99 4.30
N GLY A 73 17.43 9.13 2.99
CA GLY A 73 18.42 8.89 1.94
C GLY A 73 18.86 7.43 1.77
N LYS A 74 18.21 6.47 2.45
CA LYS A 74 18.47 5.03 2.31
C LYS A 74 17.61 4.46 1.19
N PRO A 75 17.99 3.30 0.61
CA PRO A 75 17.17 2.66 -0.40
C PRO A 75 15.77 2.33 0.13
N VAL A 76 14.76 2.47 -0.74
CA VAL A 76 13.38 2.03 -0.49
C VAL A 76 13.38 0.64 0.14
N CYS A 77 12.60 0.49 1.22
CA CYS A 77 12.50 -0.72 2.02
C CYS A 77 11.06 -1.24 2.12
N CYS A 78 10.12 -0.62 1.41
CA CYS A 78 8.71 -0.99 1.35
C CYS A 78 8.36 -1.59 -0.02
N ILE A 79 7.38 -2.50 -0.02
CA ILE A 79 6.78 -3.04 -1.26
C ILE A 79 5.26 -2.94 -1.21
N ASP A 80 4.62 -2.89 -2.37
CA ASP A 80 3.18 -3.14 -2.52
C ASP A 80 2.99 -4.48 -3.24
N ALA A 81 2.46 -5.47 -2.52
CA ALA A 81 2.23 -6.82 -3.01
C ALA A 81 0.90 -6.98 -3.76
N GLY A 82 0.14 -5.89 -3.94
CA GLY A 82 -1.17 -5.91 -4.58
C GLY A 82 -2.27 -6.43 -3.65
N ASP A 83 -3.33 -6.99 -4.23
CA ASP A 83 -4.49 -7.45 -3.46
C ASP A 83 -4.46 -8.96 -3.21
N ILE A 84 -4.88 -9.36 -2.02
CA ILE A 84 -5.17 -10.75 -1.70
C ILE A 84 -6.64 -11.06 -1.99
N PRO A 85 -6.93 -12.20 -2.65
CA PRO A 85 -8.31 -12.66 -2.82
C PRO A 85 -8.97 -12.88 -1.45
N THR A 86 -10.13 -12.23 -1.25
CA THR A 86 -10.93 -12.35 -0.04
C THR A 86 -12.40 -12.44 -0.41
N THR A 87 -13.19 -13.19 0.35
CA THR A 87 -14.64 -13.25 0.15
C THR A 87 -15.38 -12.69 1.36
N MET A 88 -16.55 -12.10 1.12
CA MET A 88 -17.42 -11.68 2.20
C MET A 88 -17.91 -12.96 2.91
N HIS A 89 -17.50 -13.13 4.17
CA HIS A 89 -17.77 -14.29 5.05
C HIS A 89 -16.75 -15.45 5.05
N ASP A 90 -15.55 -15.28 4.50
CA ASP A 90 -14.41 -16.12 4.91
C ASP A 90 -14.01 -15.87 6.39
#